data_AF-A0A6H0SK72-F1
#
_entry.id   AF-A0A6H0SK72-F1
#
_cell.length_a   1.000
_cell.length_b   1.000
_cell.length_c   1.000
_cell.angle_alpha   90.00
_cell.angle_beta   90.00
_cell.angle_gamma   90.00
#
_symmetry.space_group_name_H-M   'P 1'
#
loop_
_entity.id
_entity.type
_entity.pdbx_description
1 polymer ?
#
loop_
_entity_poly.entity_id
_entity_poly.type
_entity_poly.pdbx_seq_one_letter_code
_entity_poly.pdbx_strand_id
1 'polypeptide(L)'
;MSKRRTTRIAAVLLGGAVAVSSFSVAQADTVEITPIEQVQGTGNSSPLSGQQVTVQGVVTGAYAEGGIRGFYVQSEGTGAEVPTAGSPAIFVYAPDEVSSVQVGDFVQVSGAVSEYYGLTQIKAQGVQQLAEPAESVKPLAISLPGDEAGREQIESMLVEPQGEFTVSDNYSLNQYGELSLAQGTSSILPGEKLLRQPTDVFAPGSSQAKALAEENAQRALVVDDGATLNFSTAKNTSVALPYIDAEQRVSVGAKASFTGPMILDYRYDLWRLQPQGQVIGAQDSDIALDFEQISNEAPEEVGGNLSVGSFNVLNYFTTTGDQLEGCTYYRDREGNPLTVKQGCDARGAADAISFERQQSKIVSALSKFTADVVVLEEIENSARFGQDRDAALSHLVDQLNAAAGSKVWSFVPSPATVPADEDVIRTAIIYRGKAVKPIDESVILQDAAFDNARDPLGQAFQKVGGNQNTRFVVVANHFKSKGSNPNDGSGNADSGDGQGAWNADRVEQAQALVRFTEELKVSRNTQKVLLAGDFNSYAAEDPIRVLTEAGFTDIGAKADSQSYVYDGLSGSLDHILASPELAAKVTGQDIWNINAIESVGYEYSRHNYNITDLFTANQYRSSDHDPLLVGLELNKKG
;
A
#
# COMPACT_ATOMS: atom_id res chain seq x y z
N MET A 1 -25.40 -70.15 54.48
CA MET A 1 -25.98 -71.36 53.88
C MET A 1 -24.87 -72.18 53.23
N SER A 2 -24.87 -73.50 53.48
CA SER A 2 -24.07 -74.58 52.82
C SER A 2 -22.53 -74.45 52.78
N LYS A 3 -21.78 -74.97 53.75
CA LYS A 3 -21.15 -76.32 53.79
C LYS A 3 -20.60 -76.85 52.45
N ARG A 4 -19.27 -76.99 52.34
CA ARG A 4 -18.57 -78.31 52.29
C ARG A 4 -17.05 -78.15 52.34
N ARG A 5 -16.44 -78.90 53.27
CA ARG A 5 -15.00 -79.22 53.33
C ARG A 5 -14.71 -80.39 52.40
N THR A 6 -13.50 -80.46 51.83
CA THR A 6 -12.72 -81.71 51.83
C THR A 6 -11.23 -81.46 51.66
N THR A 7 -10.49 -82.16 52.51
CA THR A 7 -9.04 -82.23 52.72
C THR A 7 -8.37 -83.14 51.68
N ARG A 8 -7.10 -82.89 51.30
CA ARG A 8 -5.97 -83.84 51.49
C ARG A 8 -4.65 -83.32 50.92
N ILE A 9 -3.62 -83.72 51.66
CA ILE A 9 -2.18 -83.47 51.57
C ILE A 9 -1.54 -84.26 50.42
N ALA A 10 -0.54 -83.69 49.76
CA ALA A 10 0.55 -84.44 49.15
C ALA A 10 1.86 -83.62 49.25
N ALA A 11 2.85 -84.20 49.93
CA ALA A 11 4.24 -83.75 49.93
C ALA A 11 4.96 -84.24 48.67
N VAL A 12 6.08 -83.60 48.29
CA VAL A 12 7.39 -84.23 47.92
C VAL A 12 8.30 -83.26 47.13
N LEU A 13 9.43 -82.93 47.79
CA LEU A 13 10.84 -82.86 47.37
C LEU A 13 11.32 -82.15 46.07
N LEU A 14 12.36 -81.33 46.35
CA LEU A 14 13.63 -81.09 45.64
C LEU A 14 13.67 -80.41 44.26
N GLY A 15 14.52 -79.37 44.17
CA GLY A 15 15.16 -78.94 42.94
C GLY A 15 15.68 -77.52 43.04
N GLY A 16 16.93 -77.35 43.50
CA GLY A 16 17.63 -76.08 43.35
C GLY A 16 17.93 -75.82 41.87
N ALA A 17 17.57 -74.63 41.38
CA ALA A 17 18.03 -74.10 40.11
C ALA A 17 18.63 -72.71 40.37
N VAL A 18 19.92 -72.59 40.07
CA VAL A 18 20.67 -71.34 40.07
C VAL A 18 20.08 -70.45 38.97
N ALA A 19 19.50 -69.32 39.36
CA ALA A 19 19.08 -68.29 38.41
C ALA A 19 20.32 -67.55 37.93
N VAL A 20 20.75 -67.85 36.70
CA VAL A 20 21.68 -66.99 35.95
C VAL A 20 20.85 -65.82 35.45
N SER A 21 20.99 -64.67 36.09
CA SER A 21 20.42 -63.41 35.61
C SER A 21 21.15 -63.00 34.34
N SER A 22 20.59 -63.32 33.19
CA SER A 22 20.96 -62.66 31.93
C SER A 22 20.53 -61.20 32.02
N PHE A 23 21.49 -60.31 32.25
CA PHE A 23 21.34 -58.89 31.98
C PHE A 23 21.17 -58.73 30.47
N SER A 24 19.92 -58.61 30.01
CA SER A 24 19.66 -58.02 28.70
C SER A 24 20.09 -56.56 28.78
N VAL A 25 21.14 -56.22 28.05
CA VAL A 25 21.48 -54.83 27.76
C VAL A 25 20.28 -54.26 27.02
N ALA A 26 19.58 -53.30 27.61
CA ALA A 26 18.59 -52.51 26.90
C ALA A 26 19.33 -51.81 25.76
N GLN A 27 19.03 -52.21 24.53
CA GLN A 27 19.46 -51.51 23.33
C GLN A 27 18.79 -50.13 23.42
N ALA A 28 19.58 -49.07 23.58
CA ALA A 28 19.07 -47.72 23.45
C ALA A 28 18.50 -47.62 22.02
N ASP A 29 17.20 -47.42 21.88
CA ASP A 29 16.58 -47.19 20.59
C ASP A 29 17.28 -45.96 19.98
N THR A 30 18.07 -46.18 18.94
CA THR A 30 18.65 -45.10 18.15
C THR A 30 17.49 -44.39 17.48
N VAL A 31 17.18 -43.17 17.91
CA VAL A 31 16.15 -42.33 17.28
C VAL A 31 16.58 -42.09 15.84
N GLU A 32 15.75 -42.51 14.89
CA GLU A 32 16.00 -42.28 13.47
C GLU A 32 15.79 -40.80 13.15
N ILE A 33 16.84 -40.12 12.70
CA ILE A 33 16.79 -38.72 12.29
C ILE A 33 16.47 -38.65 10.80
N THR A 34 15.36 -38.00 10.47
CA THR A 34 14.95 -37.68 9.11
C THR A 34 15.66 -36.38 8.69
N PRO A 35 16.40 -36.35 7.56
CA PRO A 35 16.97 -35.12 7.02
C PRO A 35 15.85 -34.11 6.69
N ILE A 36 16.06 -32.83 7.00
CA ILE A 36 15.06 -31.78 6.79
C ILE A 36 14.71 -31.66 5.30
N GLU A 37 15.68 -31.85 4.40
CA GLU A 37 15.50 -31.83 2.94
C GLU A 37 14.50 -32.90 2.47
N GLN A 38 14.43 -34.05 3.15
CA GLN A 38 13.44 -35.08 2.85
C GLN A 38 12.05 -34.74 3.37
N VAL A 39 11.98 -33.94 4.45
CA VAL A 39 10.71 -33.41 4.96
C VAL A 39 10.17 -32.36 4.00
N GLN A 40 10.99 -31.41 3.55
CA GLN A 40 10.59 -30.42 2.53
C GLN A 40 10.26 -31.08 1.19
N GLY A 41 11.19 -31.89 0.66
CA GLY A 41 11.12 -32.39 -0.71
C GLY A 41 11.37 -31.28 -1.75
N THR A 42 11.07 -31.56 -3.02
CA THR A 42 11.38 -30.67 -4.16
C THR A 42 10.13 -30.10 -4.85
N GLY A 43 8.95 -30.25 -4.25
CA GLY A 43 7.70 -29.70 -4.77
C GLY A 43 7.01 -28.88 -3.69
N ASN A 44 5.91 -28.22 -4.05
CA ASN A 44 5.18 -27.27 -3.22
C ASN A 44 4.41 -27.88 -2.02
N SER A 45 4.73 -29.12 -1.64
CA SER A 45 4.15 -29.79 -0.48
C SER A 45 5.03 -30.95 -0.07
N SER A 46 5.11 -31.19 1.23
CA SER A 46 5.92 -32.26 1.79
C SER A 46 5.50 -33.65 1.31
N PRO A 47 6.43 -34.52 0.86
CA PRO A 47 6.15 -35.93 0.61
C PRO A 47 5.88 -36.72 1.90
N LEU A 48 6.17 -36.14 3.07
CA LEU A 48 5.99 -36.74 4.39
C LEU A 48 4.78 -36.17 5.15
N SER A 49 3.92 -35.38 4.49
CA SER A 49 2.72 -34.80 5.11
C SER A 49 1.88 -35.85 5.86
N GLY A 50 1.56 -35.57 7.12
CA GLY A 50 0.84 -36.46 8.03
C GLY A 50 1.70 -37.53 8.73
N GLN A 51 2.98 -37.66 8.39
CA GLN A 51 3.90 -38.61 9.02
C GLN A 51 4.59 -38.00 10.24
N GLN A 52 5.01 -38.88 11.15
CA GLN A 52 5.82 -38.51 12.32
C GLN A 52 7.29 -38.56 11.92
N VAL A 53 8.01 -37.47 12.18
CA VAL A 53 9.45 -37.36 11.91
C VAL A 53 10.19 -36.91 13.16
N THR A 54 11.49 -37.19 13.21
CA THR A 54 12.41 -36.51 14.14
C THR A 54 13.52 -35.87 13.33
N VAL A 55 13.71 -34.57 13.47
CA VAL A 55 14.75 -33.80 12.77
C VAL A 55 15.72 -33.19 13.76
N GLN A 56 16.91 -32.82 13.28
CA GLN A 56 17.87 -32.02 14.03
C GLN A 56 18.27 -30.79 13.21
N GLY A 57 18.48 -29.66 13.87
CA GLY A 57 18.88 -28.43 13.19
C GLY A 57 19.20 -27.30 14.15
N VAL A 58 19.84 -26.26 13.63
CA VAL A 58 20.15 -25.03 14.34
C VAL A 58 18.99 -24.06 14.19
N VAL A 59 18.54 -23.46 15.30
CA VAL A 59 17.47 -22.47 15.29
C VAL A 59 17.93 -21.20 14.58
N THR A 60 17.23 -20.79 13.53
CA THR A 60 17.56 -19.60 12.73
C THR A 60 16.62 -18.42 12.98
N GLY A 61 15.43 -18.65 13.54
CA GLY A 61 14.55 -17.59 14.03
C GLY A 61 13.53 -18.15 15.03
N ALA A 62 13.10 -17.35 16.01
CA ALA A 62 12.21 -17.81 17.08
C ALA A 62 11.17 -16.73 17.47
N TYR A 63 9.89 -17.12 17.51
CA TYR A 63 8.75 -16.22 17.66
C TYR A 63 7.86 -16.68 18.82
N ALA A 64 8.32 -16.40 20.04
CA ALA A 64 7.57 -16.70 21.26
C ALA A 64 6.35 -15.78 21.45
N GLU A 65 6.43 -14.57 20.89
CA GLU A 65 5.37 -13.56 20.90
C GLU A 65 4.86 -13.33 19.46
N GLY A 66 4.04 -12.30 19.23
CA GLY A 66 3.55 -11.95 17.88
C GLY A 66 2.50 -12.88 17.25
N GLY A 67 2.37 -14.11 17.74
CA GLY A 67 1.31 -15.05 17.34
C GLY A 67 1.74 -16.14 16.34
N ILE A 68 2.98 -16.08 15.82
CA ILE A 68 3.57 -17.16 15.01
C ILE A 68 3.77 -18.44 15.84
N ARG A 69 4.20 -18.31 17.11
CA ARG A 69 4.29 -19.39 18.11
C ARG A 69 5.12 -20.60 17.65
N GLY A 70 6.27 -20.33 17.07
CA GLY A 70 7.16 -21.36 16.57
C GLY A 70 8.56 -20.81 16.28
N PHE A 71 9.39 -21.63 15.66
CA PHE A 71 10.76 -21.28 15.32
C PHE A 71 11.19 -22.00 14.03
N TYR A 72 12.16 -21.45 13.31
CA TYR A 72 12.76 -22.11 12.16
C TYR A 72 13.99 -22.88 12.59
N VAL A 73 14.19 -24.07 12.02
CA VAL A 73 15.43 -24.84 12.16
C VAL A 73 16.01 -25.11 10.78
N GLN A 74 17.33 -25.06 10.70
CA GLN A 74 18.07 -25.39 9.48
C GLN A 74 19.19 -26.38 9.80
N SER A 75 19.39 -27.38 8.94
CA SER A 75 20.46 -28.38 9.08
C SER A 75 21.82 -27.71 9.29
N GLU A 76 22.59 -28.20 10.26
CA GLU A 76 23.91 -27.65 10.59
C GLU A 76 24.86 -27.63 9.37
N GLY A 77 25.75 -26.63 9.32
CA GLY A 77 26.74 -26.49 8.22
C GLY A 77 26.17 -26.16 6.83
N THR A 78 24.85 -26.04 6.68
CA THR A 78 24.20 -25.69 5.40
C THR A 78 24.11 -24.17 5.17
N GLY A 79 23.63 -23.80 3.97
CA GLY A 79 23.40 -22.42 3.56
C GLY A 79 24.55 -21.77 2.77
N ALA A 80 25.63 -22.49 2.48
CA ALA A 80 26.69 -22.01 1.60
C ALA A 80 26.33 -22.09 0.09
N GLU A 81 25.39 -22.98 -0.27
CA GLU A 81 24.99 -23.25 -1.65
C GLU A 81 23.48 -23.53 -1.71
N VAL A 82 22.87 -23.30 -2.88
CA VAL A 82 21.46 -23.64 -3.13
C VAL A 82 21.30 -25.17 -3.07
N PRO A 83 20.37 -25.69 -2.25
CA PRO A 83 20.18 -27.12 -2.10
C PRO A 83 19.52 -27.74 -3.36
N THR A 84 19.83 -29.01 -3.63
CA THR A 84 19.28 -29.74 -4.79
C THR A 84 18.27 -30.83 -4.42
N ALA A 85 18.16 -31.16 -3.14
CA ALA A 85 17.34 -32.26 -2.63
C ALA A 85 16.10 -31.79 -1.84
N GLY A 86 15.82 -30.49 -1.86
CA GLY A 86 14.83 -29.82 -1.00
C GLY A 86 15.51 -28.89 0.01
N SER A 87 14.76 -27.95 0.57
CA SER A 87 15.32 -27.01 1.53
C SER A 87 15.83 -27.73 2.79
N PRO A 88 17.04 -27.41 3.29
CA PRO A 88 17.57 -27.92 4.55
C PRO A 88 16.96 -27.21 5.77
N ALA A 89 15.96 -26.37 5.58
CA ALA A 89 15.29 -25.62 6.64
C ALA A 89 13.79 -25.90 6.67
N ILE A 90 13.20 -25.78 7.85
CA ILE A 90 11.78 -26.00 8.07
C ILE A 90 11.27 -25.19 9.25
N PHE A 91 10.00 -24.76 9.18
CA PHE A 91 9.32 -24.15 10.32
C PHE A 91 8.80 -25.21 11.29
N VAL A 92 8.95 -24.95 12.57
CA VAL A 92 8.46 -25.77 13.67
C VAL A 92 7.40 -25.00 14.45
N TYR A 93 6.15 -25.45 14.34
CA TYR A 93 5.07 -24.94 15.18
C TYR A 93 5.14 -25.59 16.57
N ALA A 94 5.51 -24.80 17.58
CA ALA A 94 5.82 -25.27 18.93
C ALA A 94 5.38 -24.24 19.99
N PRO A 95 4.06 -24.02 20.17
CA PRO A 95 3.55 -22.95 21.02
C PRO A 95 3.93 -23.11 22.51
N ASP A 96 4.20 -24.33 22.97
CA ASP A 96 4.53 -24.60 24.37
C ASP A 96 6.05 -24.55 24.64
N GLU A 97 6.88 -24.78 23.61
CA GLU A 97 8.32 -24.90 23.72
C GLU A 97 9.10 -23.70 23.14
N VAL A 98 8.51 -22.87 22.28
CA VAL A 98 9.22 -21.76 21.61
C VAL A 98 9.91 -20.79 22.57
N SER A 99 9.35 -20.60 23.77
CA SER A 99 9.96 -19.75 24.81
C SER A 99 11.25 -20.32 25.43
N SER A 100 11.58 -21.58 25.15
CA SER A 100 12.74 -22.30 25.67
C SER A 100 13.90 -22.45 24.67
N VAL A 101 13.75 -21.92 23.46
CA VAL A 101 14.77 -21.95 22.40
C VAL A 101 15.20 -20.54 22.01
N GLN A 102 16.43 -20.42 21.52
CA GLN A 102 17.01 -19.17 21.04
C GLN A 102 17.73 -19.41 19.71
N VAL A 103 17.87 -18.35 18.90
CA VAL A 103 18.67 -18.40 17.68
C VAL A 103 20.08 -18.90 18.00
N GLY A 104 20.55 -19.89 17.24
CA GLY A 104 21.83 -20.57 17.43
C GLY A 104 21.76 -21.85 18.25
N ASP A 105 20.64 -22.16 18.92
CA ASP A 105 20.47 -23.43 19.61
C ASP A 105 20.44 -24.61 18.63
N PHE A 106 21.15 -25.68 18.96
CA PHE A 106 21.03 -26.95 18.25
C PHE A 106 19.94 -27.80 18.91
N VAL A 107 18.91 -28.16 18.16
CA VAL A 107 17.72 -28.83 18.70
C VAL A 107 17.38 -30.09 17.92
N GLN A 108 16.81 -31.06 18.63
CA GLN A 108 16.08 -32.19 18.08
C GLN A 108 14.59 -31.95 18.25
N VAL A 109 13.83 -32.08 17.17
CA VAL A 109 12.38 -31.86 17.15
C VAL A 109 11.69 -33.13 16.66
N SER A 110 10.73 -33.63 17.43
CA SER A 110 9.86 -34.73 17.02
C SER A 110 8.43 -34.23 16.86
N GLY A 111 7.77 -34.58 15.77
CA GLY A 111 6.42 -34.10 15.49
C GLY A 111 5.83 -34.56 14.15
N ALA A 112 4.60 -34.13 13.89
CA ALA A 112 3.88 -34.47 12.67
C ALA A 112 4.13 -33.42 11.60
N VAL A 113 4.47 -33.84 10.39
CA VAL A 113 4.60 -32.94 9.23
C VAL A 113 3.21 -32.51 8.75
N SER A 114 3.04 -31.25 8.37
CA SER A 114 1.80 -30.72 7.84
C SER A 114 2.01 -29.48 6.97
N GLU A 115 1.05 -29.20 6.11
CA GLU A 115 0.94 -27.91 5.41
C GLU A 115 0.07 -26.93 6.21
N TYR A 116 0.50 -25.67 6.29
CA TYR A 116 -0.29 -24.62 6.91
C TYR A 116 -0.13 -23.29 6.17
N TYR A 117 -1.22 -22.86 5.51
CA TYR A 117 -1.20 -21.73 4.57
C TYR A 117 -0.14 -21.86 3.46
N GLY A 118 0.10 -23.09 3.02
CA GLY A 118 1.09 -23.42 1.99
C GLY A 118 2.50 -23.71 2.53
N LEU A 119 2.80 -23.31 3.77
CA LEU A 119 4.10 -23.61 4.40
C LEU A 119 4.18 -25.07 4.84
N THR A 120 5.27 -25.74 4.47
CA THR A 120 5.63 -27.02 5.09
C THR A 120 6.16 -26.79 6.51
N GLN A 121 5.55 -27.44 7.49
CA GLN A 121 5.94 -27.30 8.90
C GLN A 121 5.87 -28.61 9.69
N ILE A 122 6.59 -28.67 10.81
CA ILE A 122 6.47 -29.72 11.83
C ILE A 122 5.65 -29.19 13.01
N LYS A 123 4.56 -29.89 13.35
CA LYS A 123 3.83 -29.67 14.61
C LYS A 123 4.54 -30.41 15.73
N ALA A 124 5.29 -29.68 16.54
CA ALA A 124 6.12 -30.25 17.59
C ALA A 124 5.28 -31.02 18.63
N GLN A 125 5.83 -32.16 19.05
CA GLN A 125 5.37 -32.95 20.20
C GLN A 125 6.48 -33.10 21.24
N GLY A 126 7.72 -32.80 20.86
CA GLY A 126 8.87 -32.70 21.74
C GLY A 126 9.98 -31.90 21.09
N VAL A 127 10.59 -31.00 21.86
CA VAL A 127 11.77 -30.23 21.49
C VAL A 127 12.84 -30.50 22.55
N GLN A 128 14.03 -30.87 22.13
CA GLN A 128 15.17 -31.11 23.00
C GLN A 128 16.37 -30.33 22.49
N GLN A 129 16.90 -29.40 23.29
CA GLN A 129 18.21 -28.81 23.03
C GLN A 129 19.31 -29.86 23.21
N LEU A 130 20.20 -29.95 22.23
CA LEU A 130 21.32 -30.88 22.22
C LEU A 130 22.57 -30.20 22.78
N ALA A 131 23.32 -30.93 23.61
CA ALA A 131 24.56 -30.42 24.21
C ALA A 131 25.77 -30.53 23.28
N GLU A 132 25.62 -31.28 22.17
CA GLU A 132 26.67 -31.45 21.18
C GLU A 132 26.82 -30.16 20.37
N PRO A 133 28.05 -29.73 20.07
CA PRO A 133 28.26 -28.56 19.23
C PRO A 133 27.84 -28.87 17.80
N ALA A 134 26.99 -28.03 17.22
CA ALA A 134 26.65 -28.07 15.81
C ALA A 134 27.53 -27.12 14.97
N GLU A 135 27.76 -27.46 13.71
CA GLU A 135 28.31 -26.50 12.75
C GLU A 135 27.31 -25.37 12.49
N SER A 136 27.77 -24.11 12.59
CA SER A 136 26.91 -22.95 12.39
C SER A 136 26.32 -22.92 10.98
N VAL A 137 25.02 -22.68 10.88
CA VAL A 137 24.35 -22.33 9.63
C VAL A 137 24.93 -21.02 9.09
N LYS A 138 25.13 -20.95 7.76
CA LYS A 138 25.52 -19.72 7.07
C LYS A 138 24.29 -19.15 6.35
N PRO A 139 24.02 -17.84 6.43
CA PRO A 139 23.04 -17.22 5.55
C PRO A 139 23.39 -17.46 4.08
N LEU A 140 22.41 -17.88 3.29
CA LEU A 140 22.59 -18.08 1.87
C LEU A 140 22.60 -16.74 1.14
N ALA A 141 23.79 -16.30 0.71
CA ALA A 141 23.93 -15.11 -0.12
C ALA A 141 23.39 -15.37 -1.54
N ILE A 142 22.22 -14.79 -1.87
CA ILE A 142 21.50 -15.11 -3.10
C ILE A 142 20.69 -13.94 -3.66
N SER A 143 20.65 -13.81 -4.98
CA SER A 143 19.57 -13.09 -5.65
C SER A 143 18.32 -13.96 -5.65
N LEU A 144 17.32 -13.57 -4.88
CA LEU A 144 16.11 -14.37 -4.66
C LEU A 144 15.47 -14.77 -6.00
N PRO A 145 15.09 -16.04 -6.19
CA PRO A 145 14.41 -16.48 -7.39
C PRO A 145 13.06 -15.76 -7.56
N GLY A 146 12.71 -15.42 -8.82
CA GLY A 146 11.41 -14.84 -9.14
C GLY A 146 10.32 -15.88 -9.40
N ASP A 147 10.69 -17.14 -9.62
CA ASP A 147 9.76 -18.23 -9.86
C ASP A 147 9.53 -19.09 -8.61
N GLU A 148 8.34 -19.68 -8.54
CA GLU A 148 7.90 -20.53 -7.45
C GLU A 148 8.89 -21.67 -7.16
N ALA A 149 9.32 -22.41 -8.19
CA ALA A 149 10.17 -23.58 -8.01
C ALA A 149 11.54 -23.22 -7.41
N GLY A 150 12.08 -22.05 -7.75
CA GLY A 150 13.29 -21.52 -7.15
C GLY A 150 13.10 -21.11 -5.69
N ARG A 151 11.98 -20.47 -5.34
CA ARG A 151 11.69 -20.06 -3.96
C ARG A 151 11.41 -21.26 -3.04
N GLU A 152 10.68 -22.26 -3.54
CA GLU A 152 10.41 -23.54 -2.86
C GLU A 152 11.70 -24.29 -2.48
N GLN A 153 12.73 -24.26 -3.34
CA GLN A 153 14.02 -24.90 -3.05
C GLN A 153 14.72 -24.34 -1.81
N ILE A 154 14.40 -23.11 -1.42
CA ILE A 154 15.03 -22.41 -0.30
C ILE A 154 13.98 -21.95 0.75
N GLU A 155 12.77 -22.52 0.73
CA GLU A 155 11.73 -22.23 1.73
C GLU A 155 12.28 -22.46 3.14
N SER A 156 11.95 -21.58 4.09
CA SER A 156 12.40 -21.60 5.49
C SER A 156 13.89 -21.32 5.72
N MET A 157 14.72 -21.18 4.67
CA MET A 157 16.16 -20.97 4.85
C MET A 157 16.49 -19.57 5.35
N LEU A 158 17.56 -19.48 6.13
CA LEU A 158 18.24 -18.21 6.43
C LEU A 158 18.96 -17.73 5.17
N VAL A 159 18.53 -16.59 4.63
CA VAL A 159 19.05 -15.96 3.41
C VAL A 159 19.70 -14.62 3.70
N GLU A 160 20.66 -14.24 2.87
CA GLU A 160 21.24 -12.91 2.81
C GLU A 160 20.96 -12.34 1.41
N PRO A 161 19.79 -11.70 1.21
CA PRO A 161 19.36 -11.28 -0.11
C PRO A 161 20.35 -10.32 -0.79
N GLN A 162 20.69 -10.62 -2.04
CA GLN A 162 21.63 -9.87 -2.87
C GLN A 162 20.91 -9.18 -4.04
N GLY A 163 21.27 -7.93 -4.29
CA GLY A 163 20.75 -7.14 -5.41
C GLY A 163 20.19 -5.80 -4.94
N GLU A 164 19.41 -5.17 -5.82
CA GLU A 164 18.72 -3.92 -5.52
C GLU A 164 17.27 -4.20 -5.15
N PHE A 165 16.77 -3.52 -4.12
CA PHE A 165 15.40 -3.62 -3.65
C PHE A 165 14.83 -2.23 -3.47
N THR A 166 13.58 -2.05 -3.89
CA THR A 166 12.86 -0.77 -3.78
C THR A 166 11.53 -1.03 -3.08
N VAL A 167 11.14 -0.19 -2.13
CA VAL A 167 9.82 -0.29 -1.49
C VAL A 167 8.74 -0.08 -2.55
N SER A 168 7.83 -1.03 -2.70
CA SER A 168 6.70 -0.98 -3.65
C SER A 168 5.35 -0.75 -2.96
N ASP A 169 5.22 -1.15 -1.69
CA ASP A 169 4.01 -0.91 -0.89
C ASP A 169 4.34 -0.76 0.60
N ASN A 170 3.54 0.06 1.29
CA ASN A 170 3.58 0.27 2.73
C ASN A 170 2.16 0.40 3.35
N TYR A 171 1.11 0.09 2.57
CA TYR A 171 -0.28 0.26 3.00
C TYR A 171 -0.64 -0.64 4.19
N SER A 172 -0.23 -1.91 4.14
CA SER A 172 -0.48 -2.90 5.19
C SER A 172 0.35 -2.70 6.46
N LEU A 173 1.36 -1.82 6.44
CA LEU A 173 2.29 -1.61 7.55
C LEU A 173 1.57 -1.18 8.84
N ASN A 174 0.57 -0.31 8.72
CA ASN A 174 -0.23 0.16 9.85
C ASN A 174 -1.21 -0.91 10.40
N GLN A 175 -1.51 -1.97 9.64
CA GLN A 175 -2.47 -2.99 10.04
C GLN A 175 -1.81 -4.31 10.43
N TYR A 176 -0.83 -4.78 9.67
CA TYR A 176 -0.21 -6.10 9.80
C TYR A 176 1.31 -6.06 9.97
N GLY A 177 1.94 -4.89 9.98
CA GLY A 177 3.41 -4.80 10.09
C GLY A 177 4.14 -5.18 8.79
N GLU A 178 3.40 -5.36 7.69
CA GLU A 178 3.93 -5.82 6.42
C GLU A 178 4.20 -4.65 5.45
N LEU A 179 5.27 -4.76 4.66
CA LEU A 179 5.56 -3.91 3.50
C LEU A 179 5.97 -4.78 2.31
N SER A 180 5.93 -4.23 1.10
CA SER A 180 6.36 -4.94 -0.11
C SER A 180 7.59 -4.29 -0.74
N LEU A 181 8.46 -5.12 -1.30
CA LEU A 181 9.63 -4.74 -2.08
C LEU A 181 9.48 -5.21 -3.53
N ALA A 182 10.01 -4.40 -4.45
CA ALA A 182 10.32 -4.77 -5.81
C ALA A 182 11.80 -5.15 -5.89
N GLN A 183 12.09 -6.39 -6.33
CA GLN A 183 13.44 -6.86 -6.59
C GLN A 183 13.91 -6.43 -7.98
N GLY A 184 15.12 -5.87 -8.04
CA GLY A 184 15.80 -5.48 -9.27
C GLY A 184 15.02 -4.47 -10.12
N THR A 185 15.32 -4.44 -11.41
CA THR A 185 14.62 -3.60 -12.41
C THR A 185 13.81 -4.44 -13.38
N SER A 186 12.71 -3.88 -13.89
CA SER A 186 11.92 -4.52 -14.95
C SER A 186 12.77 -4.75 -16.21
N SER A 187 12.59 -5.93 -16.81
CA SER A 187 13.11 -6.30 -18.13
C SER A 187 12.19 -5.81 -19.27
N ILE A 188 10.90 -5.56 -18.97
CA ILE A 188 9.91 -5.05 -19.92
C ILE A 188 9.96 -3.52 -20.01
N LEU A 189 10.18 -2.84 -18.89
CA LEU A 189 10.32 -1.39 -18.76
C LEU A 189 11.76 -1.07 -18.31
N PRO A 190 12.70 -0.82 -19.25
CA PRO A 190 14.11 -0.65 -18.90
C PRO A 190 14.34 0.47 -17.88
N GLY A 191 14.97 0.12 -16.75
CA GLY A 191 15.29 1.06 -15.67
C GLY A 191 14.18 1.27 -14.64
N GLU A 192 12.99 0.72 -14.86
CA GLU A 192 11.89 0.77 -13.89
C GLU A 192 12.24 -0.07 -12.65
N LYS A 193 12.22 0.57 -11.49
CA LYS A 193 12.56 -0.05 -10.20
C LYS A 193 11.33 -0.44 -9.40
N LEU A 194 10.20 0.21 -9.63
CA LEU A 194 8.94 -0.09 -8.97
C LEU A 194 8.23 -1.27 -9.64
N LEU A 195 7.16 -1.75 -8.99
CA LEU A 195 6.17 -2.60 -9.64
C LEU A 195 5.16 -1.68 -10.33
N ARG A 196 5.09 -1.76 -11.66
CA ARG A 196 4.35 -0.76 -12.43
C ARG A 196 2.96 -1.22 -12.77
N GLN A 197 1.93 -0.41 -12.49
CA GLN A 197 0.56 -0.72 -12.91
C GLN A 197 0.50 -0.90 -14.45
N PRO A 198 0.15 -2.09 -14.98
CA PRO A 198 0.29 -2.36 -16.41
C PRO A 198 -0.56 -1.50 -17.34
N THR A 199 -1.78 -1.12 -16.95
CA THR A 199 -2.67 -0.30 -17.80
C THR A 199 -2.33 1.18 -17.83
N ASP A 200 -1.24 1.57 -17.17
CA ASP A 200 -0.68 2.90 -17.29
C ASP A 200 0.28 3.02 -18.49
N VAL A 201 0.99 1.93 -18.80
CA VAL A 201 2.01 1.90 -19.85
C VAL A 201 1.54 1.15 -21.10
N PHE A 202 0.63 0.18 -20.95
CA PHE A 202 0.17 -0.68 -22.03
C PHE A 202 -1.35 -0.69 -22.10
N ALA A 203 -1.87 -0.84 -23.32
CA ALA A 203 -3.31 -0.91 -23.53
C ALA A 203 -3.96 -2.04 -22.71
N PRO A 204 -5.17 -1.80 -22.16
CA PRO A 204 -5.96 -2.80 -21.44
C PRO A 204 -6.07 -4.14 -22.16
N GLY A 205 -5.97 -5.24 -21.41
CA GLY A 205 -6.07 -6.60 -21.94
C GLY A 205 -4.97 -7.04 -22.92
N SER A 206 -4.01 -6.17 -23.26
CA SER A 206 -2.92 -6.49 -24.19
C SER A 206 -1.97 -7.56 -23.66
N SER A 207 -1.26 -8.24 -24.56
CA SER A 207 -0.22 -9.20 -24.18
C SER A 207 0.90 -8.56 -23.36
N GLN A 208 1.26 -7.30 -23.64
CA GLN A 208 2.28 -6.58 -22.89
C GLN A 208 1.82 -6.25 -21.47
N ALA A 209 0.56 -5.83 -21.29
CA ALA A 209 0.01 -5.58 -19.96
C ALA A 209 0.03 -6.86 -19.09
N LYS A 210 -0.35 -8.00 -19.67
CA LYS A 210 -0.30 -9.31 -18.99
C LYS A 210 1.12 -9.74 -18.65
N ALA A 211 2.05 -9.60 -19.59
CA ALA A 211 3.45 -9.93 -19.36
C ALA A 211 4.07 -9.07 -18.25
N LEU A 212 3.72 -7.78 -18.17
CA LEU A 212 4.18 -6.89 -17.10
C LEU A 212 3.56 -7.25 -15.75
N ALA A 213 2.28 -7.66 -15.72
CA ALA A 213 1.66 -8.17 -14.49
C ALA A 213 2.38 -9.44 -13.98
N GLU A 214 2.70 -10.37 -14.87
CA GLU A 214 3.45 -11.59 -14.53
C GLU A 214 4.87 -11.26 -14.03
N GLU A 215 5.58 -10.34 -14.68
CA GLU A 215 6.90 -9.88 -14.21
C GLU A 215 6.83 -9.17 -12.85
N ASN A 216 5.83 -8.32 -12.64
CA ASN A 216 5.65 -7.66 -11.34
C ASN A 216 5.46 -8.69 -10.23
N ALA A 217 4.66 -9.74 -10.46
CA ALA A 217 4.45 -10.82 -9.49
C ALA A 217 5.75 -11.57 -9.16
N GLN A 218 6.62 -11.79 -10.15
CA GLN A 218 7.93 -12.43 -9.95
C GLN A 218 8.91 -11.55 -9.15
N ARG A 219 8.81 -10.22 -9.30
CA ARG A 219 9.66 -9.25 -8.62
C ARG A 219 9.16 -8.86 -7.23
N ALA A 220 7.88 -9.09 -6.95
CA ALA A 220 7.27 -8.76 -5.67
C ALA A 220 7.76 -9.70 -4.55
N LEU A 221 8.01 -9.10 -3.39
CA LEU A 221 8.42 -9.79 -2.17
C LEU A 221 7.86 -9.04 -0.96
N VAL A 222 7.21 -9.75 -0.04
CA VAL A 222 6.74 -9.16 1.21
C VAL A 222 7.88 -9.18 2.25
N VAL A 223 7.96 -8.13 3.07
CA VAL A 223 8.74 -8.10 4.31
C VAL A 223 7.73 -8.00 5.44
N ASP A 224 7.86 -8.90 6.40
CA ASP A 224 6.94 -9.09 7.52
C ASP A 224 7.65 -8.77 8.84
N ASP A 225 6.92 -8.53 9.92
CA ASP A 225 7.46 -8.13 11.23
C ASP A 225 7.73 -9.30 12.18
N GLY A 226 7.59 -10.55 11.71
CA GLY A 226 7.69 -11.74 12.56
C GLY A 226 6.46 -11.94 13.46
N ALA A 227 5.29 -11.41 13.08
CA ALA A 227 4.06 -11.53 13.83
C ALA A 227 2.84 -11.87 12.94
N THR A 228 1.72 -12.15 13.60
CA THR A 228 0.39 -12.28 12.97
C THR A 228 -0.59 -11.28 13.58
N LEU A 229 -0.05 -10.19 14.15
CA LEU A 229 -0.84 -9.20 14.85
C LEU A 229 -1.61 -8.33 13.86
N ASN A 230 -2.89 -8.12 14.13
CA ASN A 230 -3.61 -6.99 13.56
C ASN A 230 -3.51 -5.80 14.53
N PHE A 231 -2.67 -4.83 14.21
CA PHE A 231 -2.36 -3.65 15.03
C PHE A 231 -3.56 -2.70 15.21
N SER A 232 -4.60 -2.81 14.36
CA SER A 232 -5.83 -2.03 14.49
C SER A 232 -6.82 -2.58 15.52
N THR A 233 -6.56 -3.75 16.10
CA THR A 233 -7.42 -4.35 17.12
C THR A 233 -7.09 -3.84 18.51
N ALA A 234 -8.09 -3.63 19.36
CA ALA A 234 -7.93 -3.08 20.71
C ALA A 234 -6.84 -3.81 21.55
N LYS A 235 -6.68 -5.13 21.35
CA LYS A 235 -5.66 -5.94 22.03
C LYS A 235 -4.22 -5.54 21.66
N ASN A 236 -3.99 -5.09 20.43
CA ASN A 236 -2.66 -4.91 19.86
C ASN A 236 -2.27 -3.44 19.68
N THR A 237 -3.19 -2.48 19.89
CA THR A 237 -2.89 -1.04 19.79
C THR A 237 -1.83 -0.52 20.77
N SER A 238 -1.41 -1.34 21.75
CA SER A 238 -0.32 -1.04 22.69
C SER A 238 1.03 -1.64 22.30
N VAL A 239 1.08 -2.45 21.24
CA VAL A 239 2.33 -2.96 20.65
C VAL A 239 2.76 -1.96 19.58
N ALA A 240 3.98 -1.43 19.69
CA ALA A 240 4.47 -0.42 18.75
C ALA A 240 4.53 -0.98 17.32
N LEU A 241 4.16 -0.14 16.34
CA LEU A 241 4.28 -0.50 14.92
C LEU A 241 5.75 -0.76 14.54
N PRO A 242 6.02 -1.81 13.75
CA PRO A 242 7.37 -2.11 13.29
C PRO A 242 7.82 -1.14 12.19
N TYR A 243 9.14 -0.95 12.06
CA TYR A 243 9.84 -0.20 10.99
C TYR A 243 9.61 1.32 10.92
N ILE A 244 8.46 1.83 11.35
CA ILE A 244 8.06 3.24 11.21
C ILE A 244 7.74 3.92 12.53
N ASP A 245 8.04 5.21 12.59
CA ASP A 245 7.59 6.13 13.64
C ASP A 245 7.37 7.54 13.05
N ALA A 246 7.20 8.58 13.87
CA ALA A 246 6.94 9.92 13.37
C ALA A 246 8.12 10.55 12.60
N GLU A 247 9.34 10.02 12.79
CA GLU A 247 10.59 10.52 12.21
C GLU A 247 11.16 9.60 11.13
N GLN A 248 11.03 8.29 11.31
CA GLN A 248 11.52 7.24 10.42
C GLN A 248 10.38 6.73 9.53
N ARG A 249 10.33 7.26 8.31
CA ARG A 249 9.32 6.88 7.32
C ARG A 249 9.85 5.77 6.42
N VAL A 250 8.93 4.97 5.88
CA VAL A 250 9.20 4.00 4.83
C VAL A 250 8.31 4.35 3.66
N SER A 251 8.89 5.00 2.65
CA SER A 251 8.16 5.51 1.50
C SER A 251 8.31 4.59 0.29
N VAL A 252 7.26 4.43 -0.51
CA VAL A 252 7.36 3.78 -1.84
C VAL A 252 8.39 4.53 -2.69
N GLY A 253 9.21 3.77 -3.42
CA GLY A 253 10.35 4.30 -4.18
C GLY A 253 11.65 4.37 -3.38
N ALA A 254 11.62 4.23 -2.05
CA ALA A 254 12.83 4.20 -1.24
C ALA A 254 13.65 2.95 -1.54
N LYS A 255 14.98 3.11 -1.60
CA LYS A 255 15.88 1.96 -1.61
C LYS A 255 15.81 1.23 -0.26
N ALA A 256 15.63 -0.09 -0.31
CA ALA A 256 15.77 -0.98 0.83
C ALA A 256 17.12 -1.71 0.76
N SER A 257 17.87 -1.69 1.86
CA SER A 257 19.18 -2.36 1.97
C SER A 257 19.17 -3.34 3.12
N PHE A 258 19.41 -4.62 2.87
CA PHE A 258 19.54 -5.61 3.93
C PHE A 258 20.82 -5.36 4.74
N THR A 259 20.67 -5.26 6.06
CA THR A 259 21.77 -5.06 7.03
C THR A 259 22.09 -6.34 7.80
N GLY A 260 21.25 -7.36 7.68
CA GLY A 260 21.41 -8.68 8.26
C GLY A 260 20.62 -9.74 7.47
N PRO A 261 20.77 -11.02 7.85
CA PRO A 261 20.05 -12.10 7.21
C PRO A 261 18.58 -12.16 7.63
N MET A 262 17.74 -12.74 6.79
CA MET A 262 16.31 -12.93 7.01
C MET A 262 15.90 -14.36 6.62
N ILE A 263 14.69 -14.77 6.96
CA ILE A 263 14.18 -16.11 6.66
C ILE A 263 13.20 -16.02 5.51
N LEU A 264 13.42 -16.77 4.43
CA LEU A 264 12.42 -16.88 3.37
C LEU A 264 11.27 -17.77 3.84
N ASP A 265 10.06 -17.27 3.77
CA ASP A 265 8.84 -17.93 4.25
C ASP A 265 7.73 -17.84 3.20
N TYR A 266 6.80 -18.79 3.25
CA TYR A 266 5.61 -18.78 2.41
C TYR A 266 4.36 -18.95 3.27
N ARG A 267 3.53 -17.92 3.35
CA ARG A 267 2.23 -17.99 4.05
C ARG A 267 1.25 -17.02 3.42
N TYR A 268 -0.02 -17.38 3.48
CA TYR A 268 -1.14 -16.57 2.98
C TYR A 268 -1.01 -16.25 1.48
N ASP A 269 -0.58 -17.26 0.70
CA ASP A 269 -0.37 -17.19 -0.74
C ASP A 269 0.71 -16.18 -1.19
N LEU A 270 1.61 -15.79 -0.26
CA LEU A 270 2.67 -14.82 -0.49
C LEU A 270 4.02 -15.30 0.04
N TRP A 271 5.04 -15.12 -0.79
CA TRP A 271 6.44 -15.22 -0.38
C TRP A 271 6.84 -13.98 0.41
N ARG A 272 7.45 -14.22 1.56
CA ARG A 272 7.82 -13.17 2.49
C ARG A 272 9.20 -13.39 3.10
N LEU A 273 9.81 -12.32 3.57
CA LEU A 273 11.00 -12.35 4.40
C LEU A 273 10.61 -12.07 5.85
N GLN A 274 10.94 -13.00 6.74
CA GLN A 274 10.76 -12.85 8.17
C GLN A 274 12.07 -12.41 8.83
N PRO A 275 12.05 -11.43 9.76
CA PRO A 275 13.15 -11.18 10.69
C PRO A 275 13.40 -12.41 11.56
N GLN A 276 14.56 -12.52 12.22
CA GLN A 276 14.86 -13.68 13.06
C GLN A 276 14.07 -13.73 14.39
N GLY A 277 13.35 -12.65 14.71
CA GLY A 277 12.46 -12.49 15.85
C GLY A 277 11.39 -11.45 15.53
N GLN A 278 10.42 -11.24 16.43
CA GLN A 278 9.38 -10.23 16.20
C GLN A 278 9.97 -8.82 16.30
N VAL A 279 9.76 -7.99 15.28
CA VAL A 279 10.11 -6.56 15.30
C VAL A 279 9.03 -5.77 16.05
N ILE A 280 9.42 -5.02 17.07
CA ILE A 280 8.52 -4.15 17.84
C ILE A 280 9.09 -2.72 17.86
N GLY A 281 8.49 -1.82 17.09
CA GLY A 281 8.95 -0.43 16.95
C GLY A 281 9.92 -0.22 15.79
N ALA A 282 10.23 1.05 15.49
CA ALA A 282 11.10 1.44 14.38
C ALA A 282 12.61 1.26 14.64
N GLN A 283 13.00 1.05 15.90
CA GLN A 283 14.40 0.98 16.35
C GLN A 283 14.74 -0.40 16.96
N ASP A 284 13.92 -1.42 16.68
CA ASP A 284 14.15 -2.77 17.17
C ASP A 284 15.45 -3.35 16.59
N SER A 285 16.21 -4.11 17.40
CA SER A 285 17.44 -4.75 16.97
C SER A 285 17.22 -5.90 15.97
N ASP A 286 16.01 -6.44 15.89
CA ASP A 286 15.66 -7.51 14.94
C ASP A 286 15.39 -6.98 13.51
N ILE A 287 15.42 -5.65 13.32
CA ILE A 287 15.31 -5.04 11.99
C ILE A 287 16.59 -5.30 11.20
N ALA A 288 16.47 -6.17 10.18
CA ALA A 288 17.55 -6.53 9.25
C ALA A 288 17.56 -5.70 7.96
N LEU A 289 16.96 -4.51 7.98
CA LEU A 289 16.75 -3.62 6.83
C LEU A 289 17.03 -2.15 7.18
N ASP A 290 17.59 -1.42 6.23
CA ASP A 290 17.67 0.03 6.23
C ASP A 290 16.89 0.59 5.04
N PHE A 291 16.13 1.66 5.28
CA PHE A 291 15.30 2.31 4.26
C PHE A 291 15.79 3.73 4.02
N GLU A 292 16.09 4.03 2.75
CA GLU A 292 16.43 5.39 2.34
C GLU A 292 15.29 6.37 2.71
N GLN A 293 15.66 7.46 3.38
CA GLN A 293 14.70 8.51 3.73
C GLN A 293 14.50 9.44 2.53
N ILE A 294 13.30 9.41 1.94
CA ILE A 294 12.91 10.31 0.85
C ILE A 294 12.44 11.65 1.44
N SER A 295 13.07 12.75 1.04
CA SER A 295 12.71 14.11 1.48
C SER A 295 12.14 14.92 0.32
N ASN A 296 10.84 15.22 0.37
CA ASN A 296 10.11 15.97 -0.65
C ASN A 296 9.48 17.23 -0.03
N GLU A 297 10.33 18.20 0.34
CA GLU A 297 9.89 19.40 1.07
C GLU A 297 9.17 20.46 0.21
N ALA A 298 9.35 20.43 -1.11
CA ALA A 298 8.67 21.28 -2.08
C ALA A 298 8.63 20.58 -3.45
N PRO A 299 7.67 20.92 -4.32
CA PRO A 299 7.66 20.43 -5.70
C PRO A 299 8.89 20.94 -6.48
N GLU A 300 9.27 20.22 -7.53
CA GLU A 300 10.33 20.65 -8.45
C GLU A 300 9.93 21.91 -9.24
N GLU A 301 10.95 22.67 -9.66
CA GLU A 301 10.74 23.89 -10.46
C GLU A 301 10.34 23.56 -11.89
N VAL A 302 9.06 23.76 -12.21
CA VAL A 302 8.48 23.49 -13.53
C VAL A 302 8.71 24.63 -14.57
N GLY A 303 9.37 25.71 -14.15
CA GLY A 303 9.69 26.87 -14.99
C GLY A 303 8.47 27.66 -15.48
N GLY A 304 8.69 28.51 -16.50
CA GLY A 304 7.65 29.33 -17.09
C GLY A 304 7.32 30.59 -16.29
N ASN A 305 6.21 31.23 -16.65
CA ASN A 305 5.77 32.50 -16.05
C ASN A 305 4.39 32.42 -15.38
N LEU A 306 3.82 31.21 -15.37
CA LEU A 306 2.63 30.77 -14.64
C LEU A 306 2.76 29.27 -14.36
N SER A 307 2.11 28.79 -13.31
CA SER A 307 1.98 27.37 -13.02
C SER A 307 0.52 26.97 -12.74
N VAL A 308 0.14 25.75 -13.15
CA VAL A 308 -1.18 25.17 -12.89
C VAL A 308 -0.97 23.80 -12.26
N GLY A 309 -1.72 23.48 -11.21
CA GLY A 309 -1.65 22.16 -10.58
C GLY A 309 -3.01 21.55 -10.30
N SER A 310 -2.99 20.28 -9.94
CA SER A 310 -4.16 19.51 -9.48
C SER A 310 -3.86 18.87 -8.15
N PHE A 311 -4.85 18.83 -7.26
CA PHE A 311 -4.68 18.24 -5.94
C PHE A 311 -6.00 17.74 -5.35
N ASN A 312 -6.17 16.42 -5.31
CA ASN A 312 -7.20 15.78 -4.51
C ASN A 312 -6.86 15.91 -3.01
N VAL A 313 -7.74 16.54 -2.23
CA VAL A 313 -7.50 16.87 -0.81
C VAL A 313 -8.25 15.98 0.18
N LEU A 314 -8.61 14.74 -0.21
CA LEU A 314 -9.09 13.67 0.66
C LEU A 314 -10.30 14.07 1.53
N ASN A 315 -11.49 14.21 0.93
CA ASN A 315 -12.74 14.60 1.57
C ASN A 315 -12.61 15.79 2.54
N TYR A 316 -12.25 16.99 2.04
CA TYR A 316 -12.20 18.20 2.84
C TYR A 316 -13.62 18.75 3.09
N PHE A 317 -14.17 18.36 4.24
CA PHE A 317 -15.53 18.71 4.67
C PHE A 317 -15.51 19.56 5.93
N THR A 318 -16.11 20.75 5.84
CA THR A 318 -16.31 21.63 7.00
C THR A 318 -17.52 21.20 7.85
N THR A 319 -18.45 20.45 7.25
CA THR A 319 -19.56 19.81 7.93
C THR A 319 -19.09 18.46 8.48
N THR A 320 -18.68 18.44 9.74
CA THR A 320 -18.16 17.24 10.40
C THR A 320 -19.29 16.26 10.77
N GLY A 321 -18.95 14.98 10.85
CA GLY A 321 -19.96 13.93 11.08
C GLY A 321 -20.77 14.10 12.36
N ASP A 322 -20.18 14.63 13.44
CA ASP A 322 -20.85 14.90 14.72
C ASP A 322 -21.95 15.98 14.63
N GLN A 323 -22.02 16.73 13.52
CA GLN A 323 -23.08 17.69 13.24
C GLN A 323 -24.31 17.03 12.59
N LEU A 324 -24.21 15.77 12.16
CA LEU A 324 -25.25 15.03 11.46
C LEU A 324 -25.74 13.83 12.28
N GLU A 325 -27.00 13.45 12.06
CA GLU A 325 -27.57 12.23 12.63
C GLU A 325 -27.21 11.00 11.78
N GLY A 326 -27.09 9.83 12.42
CA GLY A 326 -26.90 8.55 11.74
C GLY A 326 -25.45 8.20 11.35
N CYS A 327 -24.51 9.14 11.46
CA CYS A 327 -23.11 8.86 11.18
C CYS A 327 -22.53 7.80 12.11
N THR A 328 -21.71 6.93 11.54
CA THR A 328 -20.82 6.01 12.25
C THR A 328 -19.38 6.35 11.92
N TYR A 329 -18.44 5.98 12.80
CA TYR A 329 -17.07 6.47 12.76
C TYR A 329 -16.07 5.34 12.82
N TYR A 330 -14.95 5.53 12.13
CA TYR A 330 -13.71 4.91 12.56
C TYR A 330 -13.18 5.65 13.79
N ARG A 331 -12.56 4.91 14.71
CA ARG A 331 -12.19 5.40 16.05
C ARG A 331 -10.73 5.14 16.32
N ASP A 332 -10.12 6.03 17.09
CA ASP A 332 -8.80 5.80 17.67
C ASP A 332 -8.85 4.71 18.76
N ARG A 333 -7.67 4.35 19.31
CA ARG A 333 -7.57 3.32 20.35
C ARG A 333 -8.23 3.69 21.69
N GLU A 334 -8.52 4.97 21.91
CA GLU A 334 -9.24 5.47 23.09
C GLU A 334 -10.77 5.53 22.86
N GLY A 335 -11.21 5.25 21.64
CA GLY A 335 -12.62 5.26 21.24
C GLY A 335 -13.11 6.63 20.75
N ASN A 336 -12.24 7.62 20.59
CA ASN A 336 -12.61 8.91 20.02
C ASN A 336 -12.90 8.75 18.52
N PRO A 337 -13.97 9.36 17.98
CA PRO A 337 -14.25 9.30 16.56
C PRO A 337 -13.25 10.15 15.77
N LEU A 338 -12.72 9.64 14.65
CA LEU A 338 -11.74 10.39 13.83
C LEU A 338 -12.28 10.77 12.45
N THR A 339 -12.86 9.79 11.75
CA THR A 339 -13.38 10.00 10.39
C THR A 339 -14.71 9.26 10.22
N VAL A 340 -15.60 9.84 9.41
CA VAL A 340 -16.89 9.26 9.06
C VAL A 340 -16.67 7.97 8.28
N LYS A 341 -17.29 6.89 8.77
CA LYS A 341 -17.27 5.59 8.11
C LYS A 341 -18.42 5.44 7.13
N GLN A 342 -19.65 5.68 7.59
CA GLN A 342 -20.89 5.53 6.82
C GLN A 342 -22.09 6.03 7.64
N GLY A 343 -23.28 6.02 7.02
CA GLY A 343 -24.57 6.23 7.70
C GLY A 343 -25.13 7.64 7.58
N CYS A 344 -24.37 8.57 7.01
CA CYS A 344 -24.77 9.94 6.74
C CYS A 344 -24.04 10.47 5.49
N ASP A 345 -24.34 11.71 5.11
CA ASP A 345 -23.83 12.33 3.89
C ASP A 345 -22.49 13.05 4.06
N ALA A 346 -22.07 13.37 5.29
CA ALA A 346 -20.72 13.84 5.55
C ALA A 346 -19.68 12.81 5.09
N ARG A 347 -18.54 13.31 4.61
CA ARG A 347 -17.33 12.54 4.34
C ARG A 347 -16.17 13.19 5.10
N GLY A 348 -15.08 12.48 5.30
CA GLY A 348 -13.92 13.05 5.99
C GLY A 348 -14.06 13.09 7.52
N ALA A 349 -13.72 14.22 8.15
CA ALA A 349 -13.53 14.32 9.59
C ALA A 349 -14.81 14.06 10.41
N ALA A 350 -14.65 13.32 11.52
CA ALA A 350 -15.75 13.01 12.41
C ALA A 350 -16.18 14.20 13.28
N ASP A 351 -15.23 15.03 13.69
CA ASP A 351 -15.43 16.17 14.57
C ASP A 351 -14.46 17.32 14.25
N ALA A 352 -14.64 18.46 14.93
CA ALA A 352 -13.82 19.65 14.70
C ALA A 352 -12.32 19.42 14.97
N ILE A 353 -11.96 18.56 15.93
CA ILE A 353 -10.55 18.28 16.26
C ILE A 353 -9.91 17.48 15.12
N SER A 354 -10.62 16.49 14.60
CA SER A 354 -10.15 15.68 13.46
C SER A 354 -10.08 16.51 12.19
N PHE A 355 -11.01 17.45 12.00
CA PHE A 355 -10.97 18.41 10.90
C PHE A 355 -9.76 19.33 11.00
N GLU A 356 -9.42 19.85 12.19
CA GLU A 356 -8.22 20.66 12.39
C GLU A 356 -6.94 19.89 12.02
N ARG A 357 -6.85 18.61 12.39
CA ARG A 357 -5.72 17.75 11.97
C ARG A 357 -5.62 17.62 10.46
N GLN A 358 -6.73 17.26 9.79
CA GLN A 358 -6.80 17.16 8.33
C GLN A 358 -6.39 18.49 7.66
N GLN A 359 -7.00 19.59 8.09
CA GLN A 359 -6.76 20.92 7.57
C GLN A 359 -5.30 21.35 7.74
N SER A 360 -4.67 21.04 8.88
CA SER A 360 -3.27 21.40 9.11
C SER A 360 -2.33 20.79 8.06
N LYS A 361 -2.58 19.54 7.65
CA LYS A 361 -1.81 18.86 6.61
C LYS A 361 -2.06 19.46 5.23
N ILE A 362 -3.34 19.65 4.86
CA ILE A 362 -3.72 20.21 3.56
C ILE A 362 -3.20 21.66 3.40
N VAL A 363 -3.34 22.49 4.44
CA VAL A 363 -2.80 23.87 4.44
C VAL A 363 -1.27 23.85 4.37
N SER A 364 -0.59 22.94 5.07
CA SER A 364 0.86 22.78 4.96
C SER A 364 1.28 22.41 3.53
N ALA A 365 0.62 21.45 2.90
CA ALA A 365 0.89 21.03 1.53
C ALA A 365 0.63 22.16 0.52
N LEU A 366 -0.56 22.76 0.52
CA LEU A 366 -0.94 23.85 -0.40
C LEU A 366 -0.12 25.13 -0.20
N SER A 367 0.39 25.39 1.00
CA SER A 367 1.29 26.54 1.26
C SER A 367 2.65 26.36 0.60
N LYS A 368 3.12 25.11 0.49
CA LYS A 368 4.37 24.73 -0.18
C LYS A 368 4.18 24.50 -1.69
N PHE A 369 2.96 24.19 -2.11
CA PHE A 369 2.62 23.96 -3.52
C PHE A 369 2.70 25.28 -4.31
N THR A 370 3.66 25.36 -5.23
CA THR A 370 4.05 26.60 -5.94
C THR A 370 3.14 26.98 -7.11
N ALA A 371 2.00 26.31 -7.26
CA ALA A 371 1.00 26.57 -8.28
C ALA A 371 0.36 27.98 -8.18
N ASP A 372 0.15 28.63 -9.34
CA ASP A 372 -0.63 29.87 -9.43
C ASP A 372 -2.14 29.63 -9.57
N VAL A 373 -2.53 28.50 -10.15
CA VAL A 373 -3.92 28.00 -10.22
C VAL A 373 -3.90 26.54 -9.77
N VAL A 374 -4.78 26.16 -8.85
CA VAL A 374 -4.91 24.78 -8.37
C VAL A 374 -6.34 24.34 -8.59
N VAL A 375 -6.49 23.25 -9.35
CA VAL A 375 -7.72 22.46 -9.34
C VAL A 375 -7.73 21.60 -8.09
N LEU A 376 -8.88 21.56 -7.41
CA LEU A 376 -9.11 20.76 -6.22
C LEU A 376 -10.26 19.79 -6.45
N GLU A 377 -10.02 18.54 -6.12
CA GLU A 377 -11.02 17.49 -5.98
C GLU A 377 -11.38 17.32 -4.51
N GLU A 378 -12.43 16.56 -4.22
CA GLU A 378 -12.73 16.13 -2.84
C GLU A 378 -13.06 17.30 -1.89
N ILE A 379 -13.62 18.39 -2.43
CA ILE A 379 -14.16 19.51 -1.66
C ILE A 379 -15.64 19.27 -1.37
N GLU A 380 -16.08 19.52 -0.14
CA GLU A 380 -17.50 19.48 0.21
C GLU A 380 -18.35 20.41 -0.68
N ASN A 381 -19.44 19.85 -1.20
CA ASN A 381 -20.54 20.60 -1.76
C ASN A 381 -21.46 21.07 -0.62
N SER A 382 -21.10 22.20 0.00
CA SER A 382 -21.78 22.71 1.20
C SER A 382 -23.28 23.03 0.99
N ALA A 383 -23.74 23.14 -0.26
CA ALA A 383 -25.17 23.26 -0.58
C ALA A 383 -25.97 22.00 -0.16
N ARG A 384 -25.36 20.82 -0.19
CA ARG A 384 -25.97 19.57 0.30
C ARG A 384 -26.21 19.57 1.81
N PHE A 385 -25.57 20.49 2.53
CA PHE A 385 -25.70 20.68 3.98
C PHE A 385 -26.44 21.99 4.34
N GLY A 386 -27.16 22.59 3.39
CA GLY A 386 -27.97 23.79 3.61
C GLY A 386 -27.17 25.08 3.77
N GLN A 387 -25.91 25.10 3.33
CA GLN A 387 -25.03 26.26 3.37
C GLN A 387 -24.80 26.83 1.96
N ASP A 388 -24.06 27.93 1.88
CA ASP A 388 -23.55 28.43 0.60
C ASP A 388 -22.65 27.37 -0.07
N ARG A 389 -22.80 27.12 -1.37
CA ARG A 389 -22.05 26.07 -2.11
C ARG A 389 -20.53 26.25 -2.02
N ASP A 390 -20.05 27.48 -1.81
CA ASP A 390 -18.63 27.80 -1.69
C ASP A 390 -18.14 27.84 -0.23
N ALA A 391 -18.97 27.52 0.78
CA ALA A 391 -18.60 27.67 2.19
C ALA A 391 -17.30 26.92 2.56
N ALA A 392 -17.20 25.61 2.29
CA ALA A 392 -15.99 24.83 2.56
C ALA A 392 -14.76 25.36 1.81
N LEU A 393 -14.91 25.69 0.53
CA LEU A 393 -13.82 26.22 -0.30
C LEU A 393 -13.32 27.59 0.20
N SER A 394 -14.24 28.46 0.57
CA SER A 394 -13.93 29.78 1.12
C SER A 394 -13.20 29.66 2.46
N HIS A 395 -13.61 28.69 3.30
CA HIS A 395 -12.94 28.39 4.55
C HIS A 395 -11.48 27.97 4.32
N LEU A 396 -11.23 27.04 3.38
CA LEU A 396 -9.86 26.63 3.02
C LEU A 396 -9.02 27.83 2.57
N VAL A 397 -9.56 28.70 1.70
CA VAL A 397 -8.85 29.90 1.23
C VAL A 397 -8.54 30.87 2.38
N ASP A 398 -9.45 31.04 3.34
CA ASP A 398 -9.20 31.86 4.52
C ASP A 398 -8.05 31.30 5.36
N GLN A 399 -7.97 29.97 5.52
CA GLN A 399 -6.89 29.30 6.26
C GLN A 399 -5.55 29.41 5.54
N LEU A 400 -5.53 29.28 4.21
CA LEU A 400 -4.33 29.52 3.40
C LEU A 400 -3.85 30.97 3.51
N ASN A 401 -4.77 31.94 3.50
CA ASN A 401 -4.43 33.35 3.66
C ASN A 401 -3.98 33.70 5.09
N ALA A 402 -4.55 33.04 6.09
CA ALA A 402 -4.10 33.15 7.48
C ALA A 402 -2.67 32.62 7.63
N ALA A 403 -2.37 31.43 7.08
CA ALA A 403 -1.03 30.86 7.06
C ALA A 403 -0.01 31.76 6.31
N ALA A 404 -0.44 32.39 5.21
CA ALA A 404 0.39 33.34 4.46
C ALA A 404 0.55 34.73 5.15
N GLY A 405 -0.21 35.01 6.21
CA GLY A 405 -0.25 36.31 6.89
C GLY A 405 -0.77 37.48 6.03
N SER A 406 -1.31 37.18 4.85
CA SER A 406 -1.81 38.17 3.89
C SER A 406 -2.75 37.51 2.86
N LYS A 407 -3.53 38.33 2.15
CA LYS A 407 -4.42 37.84 1.08
C LYS A 407 -3.60 37.50 -0.18
N VAL A 408 -3.25 36.23 -0.33
CA VAL A 408 -2.54 35.63 -1.48
C VAL A 408 -3.52 34.88 -2.38
N TRP A 409 -4.35 34.05 -1.77
CA TRP A 409 -5.26 33.13 -2.42
C TRP A 409 -6.67 33.72 -2.56
N SER A 410 -7.31 33.36 -3.66
CA SER A 410 -8.73 33.53 -3.94
C SER A 410 -9.27 32.20 -4.49
N PHE A 411 -10.59 32.02 -4.48
CA PHE A 411 -11.25 30.90 -5.16
C PHE A 411 -12.07 31.39 -6.35
N VAL A 412 -12.35 30.48 -7.28
CA VAL A 412 -13.34 30.68 -8.35
C VAL A 412 -14.73 30.48 -7.76
N PRO A 413 -15.58 31.52 -7.70
CA PRO A 413 -16.94 31.41 -7.17
C PRO A 413 -17.80 30.46 -8.01
N SER A 414 -18.74 29.78 -7.37
CA SER A 414 -19.78 29.02 -8.05
C SER A 414 -20.56 29.92 -9.02
N PRO A 415 -20.90 29.42 -10.23
CA PRO A 415 -21.71 30.17 -11.17
C PRO A 415 -23.17 30.27 -10.70
N ALA A 416 -23.93 31.21 -11.27
CA ALA A 416 -25.35 31.36 -11.01
C ALA A 416 -26.16 30.11 -11.40
N THR A 417 -25.70 29.38 -12.42
CA THR A 417 -26.31 28.11 -12.86
C THR A 417 -25.47 26.94 -12.36
N VAL A 418 -26.00 26.20 -11.40
CA VAL A 418 -25.41 24.96 -10.86
C VAL A 418 -26.31 23.76 -11.19
N PRO A 419 -25.78 22.53 -11.28
CA PRO A 419 -26.60 21.34 -11.46
C PRO A 419 -27.62 21.19 -10.33
N ALA A 420 -28.80 20.64 -10.64
CA ALA A 420 -29.88 20.48 -9.67
C ALA A 420 -29.64 19.32 -8.69
N ASP A 421 -28.89 18.32 -9.13
CA ASP A 421 -28.53 17.12 -8.39
C ASP A 421 -27.02 16.90 -8.54
N GLU A 422 -26.25 17.19 -7.50
CA GLU A 422 -24.77 17.09 -7.49
C GLU A 422 -24.30 16.15 -6.38
N ASP A 423 -23.16 15.48 -6.52
CA ASP A 423 -22.58 14.74 -5.39
C ASP A 423 -22.37 15.68 -4.15
N VAL A 424 -22.27 15.08 -2.96
CA VAL A 424 -21.86 15.78 -1.72
C VAL A 424 -20.42 16.27 -1.80
N ILE A 425 -19.66 15.77 -2.76
CA ILE A 425 -18.33 16.19 -3.17
C ILE A 425 -18.44 16.98 -4.47
N ARG A 426 -17.61 18.02 -4.63
CA ARG A 426 -17.49 18.77 -5.88
C ARG A 426 -16.05 19.06 -6.25
N THR A 427 -15.85 19.43 -7.50
CA THR A 427 -14.61 20.05 -7.97
C THR A 427 -14.59 21.55 -7.65
N ALA A 428 -13.38 22.09 -7.50
CA ALA A 428 -13.15 23.50 -7.17
C ALA A 428 -11.84 24.02 -7.78
N ILE A 429 -11.68 25.34 -7.81
CA ILE A 429 -10.44 25.99 -8.27
C ILE A 429 -10.06 27.12 -7.32
N ILE A 430 -8.81 27.11 -6.84
CA ILE A 430 -8.18 28.24 -6.14
C ILE A 430 -7.06 28.85 -7.00
N TYR A 431 -6.74 30.11 -6.77
CA TYR A 431 -5.71 30.81 -7.53
C TYR A 431 -5.04 31.94 -6.74
N ARG A 432 -3.82 32.27 -7.14
CA ARG A 432 -3.06 33.41 -6.62
C ARG A 432 -3.46 34.68 -7.36
N GLY A 433 -4.11 35.62 -6.66
CA GLY A 433 -4.70 36.82 -7.27
C GLY A 433 -3.70 37.80 -7.91
N LYS A 434 -2.40 37.65 -7.60
CA LYS A 434 -1.33 38.43 -8.25
C LYS A 434 -0.83 37.79 -9.56
N ALA A 435 -1.08 36.51 -9.79
CA ALA A 435 -0.61 35.78 -10.95
C ALA A 435 -1.64 35.77 -12.08
N VAL A 436 -2.89 35.49 -11.76
CA VAL A 436 -4.00 35.42 -12.72
C VAL A 436 -5.25 36.13 -12.21
N LYS A 437 -6.15 36.44 -13.15
CA LYS A 437 -7.52 36.86 -12.86
C LYS A 437 -8.52 36.00 -13.64
N PRO A 438 -9.66 35.62 -13.05
CA PRO A 438 -10.77 35.02 -13.78
C PRO A 438 -11.26 35.96 -14.89
N ILE A 439 -11.71 35.37 -15.99
CA ILE A 439 -12.40 36.03 -17.10
C ILE A 439 -13.78 35.43 -17.19
N ASP A 440 -14.79 36.28 -17.04
CA ASP A 440 -16.21 35.90 -16.93
C ASP A 440 -16.48 34.92 -15.77
N GLU A 441 -17.76 34.57 -15.60
CA GLU A 441 -18.20 33.55 -14.65
C GLU A 441 -17.75 32.14 -15.10
N SER A 442 -17.48 31.25 -14.14
CA SER A 442 -17.19 29.84 -14.41
C SER A 442 -18.38 29.10 -15.04
N VAL A 443 -18.17 27.88 -15.51
CA VAL A 443 -19.23 27.01 -16.03
C VAL A 443 -19.08 25.63 -15.42
N ILE A 444 -20.17 25.04 -14.96
CA ILE A 444 -20.22 23.63 -14.58
C ILE A 444 -20.83 22.85 -15.75
N LEU A 445 -20.18 21.77 -16.16
CA LEU A 445 -20.72 20.85 -17.16
C LEU A 445 -21.96 20.16 -16.57
N GLN A 446 -23.10 20.26 -17.27
CA GLN A 446 -24.33 19.55 -16.93
C GLN A 446 -24.58 18.50 -18.02
N ASP A 447 -24.06 17.29 -17.82
CA ASP A 447 -24.18 16.17 -18.75
C ASP A 447 -24.46 14.90 -17.96
N ALA A 448 -25.41 14.08 -18.43
CA ALA A 448 -25.86 12.87 -17.73
C ALA A 448 -24.73 11.84 -17.52
N ALA A 449 -23.63 11.94 -18.29
CA ALA A 449 -22.43 11.12 -18.06
C ALA A 449 -21.84 11.31 -16.65
N PHE A 450 -22.13 12.42 -15.98
CA PHE A 450 -21.66 12.73 -14.62
C PHE A 450 -22.70 12.50 -13.52
N ASP A 451 -23.88 11.92 -13.82
CA ASP A 451 -24.93 11.62 -12.82
C ASP A 451 -24.44 10.73 -11.65
N ASN A 452 -23.35 9.98 -11.85
CA ASN A 452 -22.71 9.14 -10.83
C ASN A 452 -21.28 9.60 -10.43
N ALA A 453 -20.89 10.81 -10.83
CA ALA A 453 -19.57 11.37 -10.59
C ALA A 453 -19.68 12.85 -10.20
N ARG A 454 -18.55 13.58 -10.23
CA ARG A 454 -18.53 15.00 -9.87
C ARG A 454 -18.47 15.83 -11.14
N ASP A 455 -19.39 16.78 -11.27
CA ASP A 455 -19.47 17.65 -12.45
C ASP A 455 -18.19 18.49 -12.65
N PRO A 456 -17.61 18.51 -13.86
CA PRO A 456 -16.45 19.33 -14.17
C PRO A 456 -16.72 20.85 -14.09
N LEU A 457 -15.77 21.60 -13.51
CA LEU A 457 -15.81 23.06 -13.39
C LEU A 457 -14.79 23.73 -14.31
N GLY A 458 -15.25 24.50 -15.30
CA GLY A 458 -14.42 25.27 -16.22
C GLY A 458 -14.31 26.75 -15.85
N GLN A 459 -13.08 27.28 -15.80
CA GLN A 459 -12.82 28.72 -15.62
C GLN A 459 -11.77 29.22 -16.62
N ALA A 460 -12.09 30.33 -17.29
CA ALA A 460 -11.11 31.06 -18.07
C ALA A 460 -10.28 31.99 -17.18
N PHE A 461 -8.96 31.97 -17.34
CA PHE A 461 -8.02 32.84 -16.65
C PHE A 461 -7.25 33.70 -17.65
N GLN A 462 -6.78 34.85 -17.16
CA GLN A 462 -5.78 35.66 -17.86
C GLN A 462 -4.67 36.04 -16.89
N LYS A 463 -3.42 35.91 -17.33
CA LYS A 463 -2.26 36.39 -16.58
C LYS A 463 -2.42 37.86 -16.19
N VAL A 464 -2.14 38.20 -14.93
CA VAL A 464 -2.12 39.59 -14.45
C VAL A 464 -1.05 40.37 -15.21
N GLY A 465 -1.43 41.58 -15.64
CA GLY A 465 -0.64 42.40 -16.55
C GLY A 465 -0.61 41.89 -17.99
N GLY A 466 -1.12 40.69 -18.29
CA GLY A 466 -1.22 40.11 -19.64
C GLY A 466 -2.35 40.69 -20.50
N ASN A 467 -2.54 40.12 -21.68
CA ASN A 467 -3.62 40.43 -22.63
C ASN A 467 -4.35 39.14 -23.06
N GLN A 468 -5.20 39.22 -24.09
CA GLN A 468 -5.93 38.05 -24.59
C GLN A 468 -5.02 36.87 -25.00
N ASN A 469 -3.77 37.12 -25.44
CA ASN A 469 -2.83 36.06 -25.80
C ASN A 469 -2.37 35.22 -24.60
N THR A 470 -2.51 35.77 -23.38
CA THR A 470 -2.23 35.06 -22.11
C THR A 470 -3.48 34.43 -21.50
N ARG A 471 -4.60 34.40 -22.23
CA ARG A 471 -5.84 33.76 -21.79
C ARG A 471 -5.80 32.26 -22.02
N PHE A 472 -6.24 31.50 -21.04
CA PHE A 472 -6.37 30.04 -21.09
C PHE A 472 -7.57 29.61 -20.24
N VAL A 473 -8.06 28.39 -20.46
CA VAL A 473 -9.12 27.76 -19.68
C VAL A 473 -8.51 26.62 -18.87
N VAL A 474 -8.95 26.49 -17.63
CA VAL A 474 -8.69 25.31 -16.78
C VAL A 474 -10.03 24.66 -16.50
N VAL A 475 -10.10 23.34 -16.68
CA VAL A 475 -11.26 22.52 -16.35
C VAL A 475 -10.85 21.54 -15.27
N ALA A 476 -11.45 21.69 -14.09
CA ALA A 476 -11.36 20.75 -12.99
C ALA A 476 -12.27 19.55 -13.25
N ASN A 477 -11.82 18.33 -13.00
CA ASN A 477 -12.60 17.12 -13.20
C ASN A 477 -12.34 16.07 -12.12
N HIS A 478 -13.33 15.23 -11.85
CA HIS A 478 -13.19 14.09 -10.96
C HIS A 478 -14.14 12.98 -11.43
N PHE A 479 -13.58 12.01 -12.16
CA PHE A 479 -14.34 10.95 -12.83
C PHE A 479 -14.82 9.88 -11.85
N LYS A 480 -15.73 9.01 -12.31
CA LYS A 480 -16.25 7.92 -11.51
C LYS A 480 -15.12 6.99 -11.02
N SER A 481 -15.07 6.73 -9.71
CA SER A 481 -14.09 5.83 -9.10
C SER A 481 -14.14 4.40 -9.69
N LYS A 482 -12.98 3.74 -9.76
CA LYS A 482 -12.84 2.34 -10.25
C LYS A 482 -13.45 1.27 -9.33
N GLY A 483 -13.77 1.62 -8.08
CA GLY A 483 -14.33 0.71 -7.08
C GLY A 483 -15.85 0.48 -7.18
N SER A 484 -16.38 -0.36 -6.27
CA SER A 484 -17.80 -0.75 -6.20
C SER A 484 -18.33 -1.42 -7.47
N ASN A 485 -17.75 -2.58 -7.81
CA ASN A 485 -18.07 -3.32 -9.03
C ASN A 485 -19.59 -3.63 -9.12
N PRO A 486 -20.30 -3.12 -10.13
CA PRO A 486 -21.73 -3.35 -10.26
C PRO A 486 -22.02 -4.78 -10.75
N ASN A 487 -23.08 -5.38 -10.23
CA ASN A 487 -23.60 -6.66 -10.69
C ASN A 487 -25.02 -6.49 -11.27
N ASP A 488 -25.15 -5.56 -12.20
CA ASP A 488 -26.41 -5.17 -12.84
C ASP A 488 -26.47 -5.54 -14.34
N GLY A 489 -25.40 -6.15 -14.86
CA GLY A 489 -25.28 -6.53 -16.27
C GLY A 489 -24.95 -5.37 -17.21
N SER A 490 -24.64 -4.18 -16.67
CA SER A 490 -24.13 -3.05 -17.44
C SER A 490 -22.71 -3.30 -17.95
N GLY A 491 -22.26 -2.45 -18.89
CA GLY A 491 -20.85 -2.41 -19.32
C GLY A 491 -19.89 -1.88 -18.25
N ASN A 492 -20.38 -1.54 -17.05
CA ASN A 492 -19.58 -1.03 -15.94
C ASN A 492 -19.06 -2.12 -15.02
N ALA A 493 -19.47 -3.38 -15.20
CA ALA A 493 -18.85 -4.48 -14.49
C ALA A 493 -17.37 -4.61 -14.90
N ASP A 494 -16.49 -4.87 -13.93
CA ASP A 494 -15.07 -5.12 -14.19
C ASP A 494 -14.91 -6.31 -15.14
N SER A 495 -14.25 -6.07 -16.27
CA SER A 495 -14.02 -7.04 -17.34
C SER A 495 -12.75 -7.87 -17.12
N GLY A 496 -11.94 -7.55 -16.10
CA GLY A 496 -10.66 -8.18 -15.82
C GLY A 496 -9.55 -7.79 -16.80
N ASP A 497 -9.69 -6.68 -17.51
CA ASP A 497 -8.70 -6.15 -18.47
C ASP A 497 -7.67 -5.19 -17.84
N GLY A 498 -7.80 -4.94 -16.53
CA GLY A 498 -6.97 -4.03 -15.73
C GLY A 498 -7.57 -2.63 -15.52
N GLN A 499 -8.71 -2.31 -16.15
CA GLN A 499 -9.32 -0.99 -16.03
C GLN A 499 -10.20 -0.83 -14.79
N GLY A 500 -10.59 -1.93 -14.14
CA GLY A 500 -11.53 -1.90 -13.02
C GLY A 500 -12.96 -1.57 -13.44
N ALA A 501 -13.85 -1.43 -12.46
CA ALA A 501 -15.26 -1.15 -12.72
C ALA A 501 -15.48 0.28 -13.26
N TRP A 502 -16.70 0.50 -13.76
CA TRP A 502 -17.19 1.80 -14.25
C TRP A 502 -16.40 2.38 -15.43
N ASN A 503 -15.67 1.55 -16.19
CA ASN A 503 -14.91 2.04 -17.34
C ASN A 503 -15.80 2.60 -18.46
N ALA A 504 -16.96 1.99 -18.71
CA ALA A 504 -17.89 2.48 -19.74
C ALA A 504 -18.37 3.90 -19.41
N ASP A 505 -18.77 4.17 -18.16
CA ASP A 505 -19.16 5.51 -17.72
C ASP A 505 -17.98 6.49 -17.78
N ARG A 506 -16.77 6.09 -17.36
CA ARG A 506 -15.57 6.95 -17.48
C ARG A 506 -15.26 7.31 -18.95
N VAL A 507 -15.53 6.42 -19.90
CA VAL A 507 -15.41 6.71 -21.33
C VAL A 507 -16.46 7.73 -21.77
N GLU A 508 -17.70 7.61 -21.33
CA GLU A 508 -18.76 8.60 -21.60
C GLU A 508 -18.42 9.97 -20.99
N GLN A 509 -17.87 9.99 -19.77
CA GLN A 509 -17.37 11.18 -19.09
C GLN A 509 -16.25 11.86 -19.87
N ALA A 510 -15.29 11.10 -20.40
CA ALA A 510 -14.23 11.63 -21.26
C ALA A 510 -14.81 12.28 -22.53
N GLN A 511 -15.79 11.64 -23.18
CA GLN A 511 -16.44 12.19 -24.38
C GLN A 511 -17.24 13.46 -24.08
N ALA A 512 -17.93 13.51 -22.94
CA ALA A 512 -18.63 14.70 -22.47
C ALA A 512 -17.66 15.85 -22.19
N LEU A 513 -16.53 15.55 -21.56
CA LEU A 513 -15.48 16.52 -21.29
C LEU A 513 -14.90 17.12 -22.58
N VAL A 514 -14.67 16.30 -23.62
CA VAL A 514 -14.24 16.80 -24.95
C VAL A 514 -15.24 17.81 -25.51
N ARG A 515 -16.54 17.47 -25.54
CA ARG A 515 -17.59 18.39 -26.04
C ARG A 515 -17.60 19.69 -25.24
N PHE A 516 -17.53 19.60 -23.92
CA PHE A 516 -17.49 20.75 -23.03
C PHE A 516 -16.30 21.67 -23.33
N THR A 517 -15.12 21.11 -23.61
CA THR A 517 -13.95 21.94 -23.96
C THR A 517 -14.13 22.71 -25.26
N GLU A 518 -14.80 22.14 -26.27
CA GLU A 518 -15.07 22.85 -27.53
C GLU A 518 -16.01 24.04 -27.34
N GLU A 519 -17.03 23.88 -26.48
CA GLU A 519 -17.92 24.99 -26.11
C GLU A 519 -17.18 26.08 -25.32
N LEU A 520 -16.29 25.70 -24.40
CA LEU A 520 -15.46 26.64 -23.65
C LEU A 520 -14.47 27.38 -24.56
N LYS A 521 -13.85 26.72 -25.54
CA LYS A 521 -12.93 27.36 -26.49
C LYS A 521 -13.62 28.50 -27.25
N VAL A 522 -14.86 28.26 -27.70
CA VAL A 522 -15.67 29.24 -28.42
C VAL A 522 -16.12 30.35 -27.47
N SER A 523 -16.78 30.01 -26.36
CA SER A 523 -17.37 30.99 -25.44
C SER A 523 -16.33 31.86 -24.73
N ARG A 524 -15.13 31.33 -24.47
CA ARG A 524 -14.03 32.05 -23.78
C ARG A 524 -13.01 32.68 -24.71
N ASN A 525 -13.15 32.47 -26.03
CA ASN A 525 -12.31 33.05 -27.07
C ASN A 525 -10.81 32.75 -26.86
N THR A 526 -10.49 31.49 -26.64
CA THR A 526 -9.11 30.95 -26.56
C THR A 526 -9.10 29.47 -26.93
N GLN A 527 -8.03 29.02 -27.58
CA GLN A 527 -7.81 27.59 -27.89
C GLN A 527 -6.98 26.87 -26.81
N LYS A 528 -6.50 27.62 -25.82
CA LYS A 528 -5.62 27.12 -24.76
C LYS A 528 -6.46 26.55 -23.62
N VAL A 529 -6.50 25.24 -23.47
CA VAL A 529 -7.28 24.53 -22.45
C VAL A 529 -6.38 23.54 -21.71
N LEU A 530 -6.49 23.51 -20.38
CA LEU A 530 -6.03 22.42 -19.53
C LEU A 530 -7.23 21.67 -18.96
N LEU A 531 -7.18 20.35 -19.04
CA LEU A 531 -7.99 19.45 -18.24
C LEU A 531 -7.09 18.98 -17.09
N ALA A 532 -7.49 19.18 -15.85
CA ALA A 532 -6.71 18.79 -14.69
C ALA A 532 -7.61 18.12 -13.66
N GLY A 533 -7.15 17.00 -13.11
CA GLY A 533 -7.83 16.33 -12.01
C GLY A 533 -7.66 14.83 -11.97
N ASP A 534 -8.46 14.21 -11.10
CA ASP A 534 -8.53 12.75 -10.95
C ASP A 534 -9.45 12.16 -12.02
N PHE A 535 -8.85 11.54 -13.04
CA PHE A 535 -9.61 10.86 -14.10
C PHE A 535 -10.00 9.43 -13.71
N ASN A 536 -9.57 8.98 -12.53
CA ASN A 536 -9.74 7.61 -12.06
C ASN A 536 -9.35 6.58 -13.12
N SER A 537 -8.35 6.91 -13.96
CA SER A 537 -7.95 6.13 -15.12
C SER A 537 -6.45 6.25 -15.34
N TYR A 538 -5.78 5.12 -15.57
CA TYR A 538 -4.35 5.11 -15.87
C TYR A 538 -4.08 5.56 -17.31
N ALA A 539 -2.85 6.00 -17.62
CA ALA A 539 -2.54 6.73 -18.84
C ALA A 539 -2.82 5.98 -20.16
N ALA A 540 -2.79 4.65 -20.18
CA ALA A 540 -3.12 3.85 -21.36
C ALA A 540 -4.58 3.34 -21.41
N GLU A 541 -5.41 3.72 -20.43
CA GLU A 541 -6.82 3.32 -20.35
C GLU A 541 -7.72 4.10 -21.32
N ASP A 542 -8.89 3.51 -21.61
CA ASP A 542 -9.82 4.03 -22.59
C ASP A 542 -10.24 5.50 -22.36
N PRO A 543 -10.52 5.96 -21.13
CA PRO A 543 -10.89 7.36 -20.89
C PRO A 543 -9.79 8.36 -21.26
N ILE A 544 -8.53 8.06 -20.94
CA ILE A 544 -7.39 8.90 -21.32
C ILE A 544 -7.14 8.85 -22.83
N ARG A 545 -7.33 7.67 -23.43
CA ARG A 545 -7.24 7.50 -24.88
C ARG A 545 -8.27 8.36 -25.63
N VAL A 546 -9.51 8.46 -25.15
CA VAL A 546 -10.52 9.36 -25.74
C VAL A 546 -10.03 10.81 -25.78
N LEU A 547 -9.41 11.30 -24.70
CA LEU A 547 -8.92 12.68 -24.62
C LEU A 547 -7.71 12.92 -25.54
N THR A 548 -6.80 11.95 -25.61
CA THR A 548 -5.61 12.05 -26.48
C THR A 548 -5.96 11.91 -27.96
N GLU A 549 -6.93 11.07 -28.32
CA GLU A 549 -7.50 10.99 -29.68
C GLU A 549 -8.23 12.30 -30.09
N ALA A 550 -8.78 13.03 -29.12
CA ALA A 550 -9.32 14.38 -29.32
C ALA A 550 -8.23 15.47 -29.45
N GLY A 551 -6.95 15.10 -29.37
CA GLY A 551 -5.80 15.98 -29.59
C GLY A 551 -5.20 16.60 -28.34
N PHE A 552 -5.65 16.23 -27.14
CA PHE A 552 -4.98 16.63 -25.90
C PHE A 552 -3.68 15.85 -25.72
N THR A 553 -2.67 16.51 -25.14
CA THR A 553 -1.43 15.86 -24.72
C THR A 553 -1.47 15.69 -23.21
N ASP A 554 -1.37 14.46 -22.73
CA ASP A 554 -1.10 14.21 -21.31
C ASP A 554 0.32 14.67 -20.98
N ILE A 555 0.41 15.70 -20.15
CA ILE A 555 1.67 16.25 -19.70
C ILE A 555 2.26 15.30 -18.65
N GLY A 556 1.46 14.92 -17.65
CA GLY A 556 1.86 14.09 -16.50
C GLY A 556 2.49 12.74 -16.88
N ALA A 557 2.08 12.13 -17.99
CA ALA A 557 2.64 10.86 -18.49
C ALA A 557 4.17 10.83 -18.71
N LYS A 558 4.85 11.98 -18.74
CA LYS A 558 6.31 12.10 -18.87
C LYS A 558 7.06 12.30 -17.55
N ALA A 559 6.36 12.33 -16.42
CA ALA A 559 7.00 12.52 -15.12
C ALA A 559 7.78 11.26 -14.74
N ASP A 560 8.86 11.46 -13.98
CA ASP A 560 9.66 10.36 -13.47
C ASP A 560 8.96 9.62 -12.29
N SER A 561 7.85 10.17 -11.80
CA SER A 561 7.04 9.64 -10.71
C SER A 561 5.56 9.50 -11.05
N GLN A 562 4.78 8.95 -10.12
CA GLN A 562 3.38 8.56 -10.30
C GLN A 562 2.48 9.16 -9.20
N SER A 563 1.20 9.36 -9.48
CA SER A 563 0.30 10.06 -8.53
C SER A 563 -0.39 9.18 -7.49
N TYR A 564 -0.33 7.86 -7.65
CA TYR A 564 -1.12 6.90 -6.90
C TYR A 564 -0.42 5.55 -6.74
N VAL A 565 -0.68 4.85 -5.63
CA VAL A 565 -0.20 3.49 -5.39
C VAL A 565 -1.39 2.64 -4.94
N TYR A 566 -1.59 1.51 -5.62
CA TYR A 566 -2.67 0.58 -5.29
C TYR A 566 -2.21 -0.86 -5.48
N ASP A 567 -2.43 -1.71 -4.47
CA ASP A 567 -2.06 -3.12 -4.49
C ASP A 567 -0.55 -3.33 -4.80
N GLY A 568 0.29 -2.46 -4.22
CA GLY A 568 1.73 -2.39 -4.47
C GLY A 568 2.15 -1.98 -5.88
N LEU A 569 1.21 -1.59 -6.74
CA LEU A 569 1.48 -1.09 -8.09
C LEU A 569 1.42 0.44 -8.10
N SER A 570 2.52 1.07 -8.51
CA SER A 570 2.57 2.52 -8.71
C SER A 570 1.89 2.88 -10.04
N GLY A 571 1.01 3.88 -10.04
CA GLY A 571 0.58 4.56 -11.26
C GLY A 571 -0.15 5.90 -11.14
N SER A 572 -0.53 6.52 -12.27
CA SER A 572 -1.13 7.86 -12.23
C SER A 572 -2.61 7.82 -12.59
N LEU A 573 -3.46 8.23 -11.64
CA LEU A 573 -4.90 8.45 -11.88
C LEU A 573 -5.22 9.93 -12.12
N ASP A 574 -4.36 10.80 -11.58
CA ASP A 574 -4.46 12.23 -11.72
C ASP A 574 -3.61 12.67 -12.92
N HIS A 575 -4.20 13.50 -13.77
CA HIS A 575 -3.55 13.95 -15.00
C HIS A 575 -3.73 15.44 -15.23
N ILE A 576 -2.80 16.03 -15.97
CA ILE A 576 -2.96 17.35 -16.57
C ILE A 576 -2.80 17.20 -18.08
N LEU A 577 -3.91 17.30 -18.80
CA LEU A 577 -3.94 17.20 -20.26
C LEU A 577 -4.11 18.59 -20.90
N ALA A 578 -3.22 18.93 -21.83
CA ALA A 578 -3.19 20.23 -22.49
C ALA A 578 -3.64 20.15 -23.95
N SER A 579 -4.44 21.13 -24.38
CA SER A 579 -4.73 21.32 -25.81
C SER A 579 -3.44 21.60 -26.59
N PRO A 580 -3.39 21.35 -27.92
CA PRO A 580 -2.18 21.53 -28.72
C PRO A 580 -1.52 22.90 -28.56
N GLU A 581 -2.30 23.98 -28.50
CA GLU A 581 -1.82 25.35 -28.37
C GLU A 581 -1.17 25.63 -27.02
N LEU A 582 -1.57 24.89 -25.98
CA LEU A 582 -1.07 25.04 -24.63
C LEU A 582 0.04 24.06 -24.29
N ALA A 583 -0.01 22.83 -24.82
CA ALA A 583 1.10 21.87 -24.77
C ALA A 583 2.40 22.48 -25.33
N ALA A 584 2.31 23.26 -26.42
CA ALA A 584 3.44 24.00 -26.98
C ALA A 584 3.98 25.15 -26.09
N LYS A 585 3.35 25.42 -24.95
CA LYS A 585 3.74 26.42 -23.95
C LYS A 585 4.14 25.81 -22.61
N VAL A 586 4.08 24.49 -22.47
CA VAL A 586 4.54 23.80 -21.26
C VAL A 586 6.06 23.91 -21.16
N THR A 587 6.54 24.29 -19.97
CA THR A 587 7.97 24.44 -19.69
C THR A 587 8.56 23.33 -18.84
N GLY A 588 7.72 22.59 -18.12
CA GLY A 588 8.10 21.55 -17.21
C GLY A 588 6.88 21.02 -16.46
N GLN A 589 7.08 19.95 -15.71
CA GLN A 589 6.06 19.30 -14.91
C GLN A 589 6.71 18.63 -13.70
N ASP A 590 5.89 18.35 -12.69
CA ASP A 590 6.26 17.56 -11.52
C ASP A 590 5.03 16.80 -11.01
N ILE A 591 5.25 15.61 -10.44
CA ILE A 591 4.28 14.92 -9.58
C ILE A 591 4.94 14.84 -8.21
N TRP A 592 4.50 15.72 -7.31
CA TRP A 592 5.17 15.94 -6.04
C TRP A 592 4.77 14.85 -5.04
N ASN A 593 5.61 13.82 -4.91
CA ASN A 593 5.29 12.66 -4.08
C ASN A 593 5.38 12.94 -2.58
N ILE A 594 4.24 13.27 -1.98
CA ILE A 594 4.11 13.53 -0.53
C ILE A 594 3.01 12.67 0.11
N ASN A 595 2.19 11.97 -0.67
CA ASN A 595 0.93 11.36 -0.27
C ASN A 595 0.89 9.87 -0.63
N ALA A 596 0.87 9.52 -1.92
CA ALA A 596 0.65 8.14 -2.35
C ALA A 596 1.79 7.21 -1.96
N ILE A 597 3.01 7.75 -1.87
CA ILE A 597 4.19 6.99 -1.46
C ILE A 597 4.27 6.77 0.05
N GLU A 598 3.47 7.47 0.86
CA GLU A 598 3.54 7.43 2.32
C GLU A 598 2.51 6.45 2.88
N SER A 599 2.86 5.79 3.99
CA SER A 599 1.93 4.89 4.68
C SER A 599 0.68 5.63 5.12
N VAL A 600 -0.48 4.97 4.98
CA VAL A 600 -1.78 5.48 5.46
C VAL A 600 -1.76 5.81 6.97
N GLY A 601 -0.84 5.22 7.74
CA GLY A 601 -0.66 5.53 9.15
C GLY A 601 -0.37 7.01 9.46
N TYR A 602 0.26 7.74 8.54
CA TYR A 602 0.54 9.17 8.69
C TYR A 602 -0.67 10.08 8.41
N GLU A 603 -1.75 9.53 7.86
CA GLU A 603 -2.97 10.26 7.53
C GLU A 603 -3.70 10.70 8.82
N TYR A 604 -4.36 11.86 8.80
CA TYR A 604 -5.12 12.33 9.97
C TYR A 604 -6.16 11.29 10.46
N SER A 605 -6.69 10.48 9.53
CA SER A 605 -7.72 9.48 9.77
C SER A 605 -7.21 8.23 10.51
N ARG A 606 -5.90 8.15 10.78
CA ARG A 606 -5.25 7.08 11.56
C ARG A 606 -4.56 7.56 12.83
N HIS A 607 -4.69 8.85 13.15
CA HIS A 607 -4.12 9.44 14.37
C HIS A 607 -4.46 8.59 15.62
N ASN A 608 -3.46 8.26 16.44
CA ASN A 608 -3.64 7.49 17.68
C ASN A 608 -4.33 6.11 17.49
N TYR A 609 -4.20 5.47 16.32
CA TYR A 609 -4.64 4.08 16.13
C TYR A 609 -3.76 3.08 16.90
N ASN A 610 -2.51 3.44 17.16
CA ASN A 610 -1.50 2.63 17.84
C ASN A 610 -0.74 3.48 18.88
N ILE A 611 0.04 2.86 19.76
CA ILE A 611 0.97 3.53 20.68
C ILE A 611 2.06 4.30 19.94
N THR A 612 2.44 3.84 18.75
CA THR A 612 3.21 4.63 17.79
C THR A 612 2.27 5.64 17.14
N ASP A 613 2.28 6.88 17.63
CA ASP A 613 1.54 7.97 17.01
C ASP A 613 2.35 8.56 15.85
N LEU A 614 1.84 8.36 14.63
CA LEU A 614 2.50 8.76 13.39
C LEU A 614 2.07 10.16 12.92
N PHE A 615 1.04 10.75 13.53
CA PHE A 615 0.51 12.02 13.06
C PHE A 615 1.51 13.16 13.28
N THR A 616 1.80 13.87 12.18
CA THR A 616 2.58 15.11 12.19
C THR A 616 1.84 16.16 11.35
N ALA A 617 1.81 17.42 11.80
CA ALA A 617 1.12 18.51 11.08
C ALA A 617 1.96 19.08 9.91
N ASN A 618 2.49 18.19 9.06
CA ASN A 618 3.26 18.51 7.86
C ASN A 618 2.50 18.07 6.58
N GLN A 619 3.11 18.26 5.40
CA GLN A 619 2.50 17.98 4.10
C GLN A 619 2.31 16.48 3.80
N TYR A 620 3.08 15.60 4.44
CA TYR A 620 3.13 14.18 4.07
C TYR A 620 1.81 13.48 4.44
N ARG A 621 1.29 12.63 3.55
CA ARG A 621 0.00 11.93 3.69
C ARG A 621 -1.15 12.86 4.08
N SER A 622 -1.19 14.02 3.42
CA SER A 622 -2.34 14.94 3.47
C SER A 622 -3.51 14.44 2.62
N SER A 623 -3.22 13.56 1.67
CA SER A 623 -4.16 12.85 0.81
C SER A 623 -3.62 11.44 0.51
N ASP A 624 -4.40 10.63 -0.21
CA ASP A 624 -4.00 9.39 -0.86
C ASP A 624 -3.49 9.60 -2.31
N HIS A 625 -3.67 10.80 -2.87
CA HIS A 625 -3.19 11.19 -4.19
C HIS A 625 -2.07 12.24 -4.11
N ASP A 626 -1.04 12.12 -4.95
CA ASP A 626 0.00 13.13 -5.06
C ASP A 626 -0.40 14.28 -6.00
N PRO A 627 -0.10 15.54 -5.62
CA PRO A 627 -0.41 16.70 -6.47
C PRO A 627 0.48 16.80 -7.71
N LEU A 628 -0.11 17.21 -8.83
CA LEU A 628 0.58 17.43 -10.11
C LEU A 628 0.77 18.92 -10.37
N LEU A 629 1.92 19.31 -10.91
CA LEU A 629 2.25 20.69 -11.24
C LEU A 629 2.76 20.79 -12.68
N VAL A 630 2.31 21.80 -13.43
CA VAL A 630 2.84 22.13 -14.75
C VAL A 630 3.19 23.61 -14.86
N GLY A 631 4.31 23.91 -15.51
CA GLY A 631 4.76 25.27 -15.82
C GLY A 631 4.32 25.70 -17.21
N LEU A 632 3.94 26.96 -17.36
CA LEU A 632 3.44 27.55 -18.61
C LEU A 632 4.18 28.85 -18.94
N GLU A 633 4.59 29.00 -20.20
CA GLU A 633 5.18 30.24 -20.71
C GLU A 633 4.16 31.02 -21.57
N LEU A 634 3.36 31.87 -20.93
CA LEU A 634 2.32 32.66 -21.59
C LEU A 634 2.76 34.11 -21.83
N ASN A 635 3.10 34.41 -23.09
CA ASN A 635 3.61 35.72 -23.49
C ASN A 635 2.54 36.65 -24.06
N LYS A 636 2.71 37.96 -23.80
CA LYS A 636 1.83 39.01 -24.37
C LYS A 636 2.02 39.17 -25.88
N LYS A 637 3.26 38.96 -26.35
CA LYS A 637 3.65 39.14 -27.76
C LYS A 637 3.43 37.84 -28.52
N GLY A 638 2.55 37.92 -29.51
CA GLY A 638 2.46 37.05 -30.68
C GLY A 638 2.52 37.95 -31.90
#